data_AF-A0A968HLX6-F1
#
_entry.id   AF-A0A968HLX6-F1
#
_cell.length_a   1.000
_cell.length_b   1.000
_cell.length_c   1.000
_cell.angle_alpha   90.00
_cell.angle_beta   90.00
_cell.angle_gamma   90.00
#
_symmetry.space_group_name_H-M   'P 1'
#
loop_
_entity.id
_entity.type
_entity.pdbx_description
1 polymer ?
#
loop_
_entity_poly.entity_id
_entity_poly.type
_entity_poly.pdbx_seq_one_letter_code
_entity_poly.pdbx_strand_id
1 'polypeptide(L)'
;MDTLVLLGFLIDEVCDSPERYSGILCMTSVWRECREGSGPGTLDMNLDALVDISDGVAQFCGALSSVEHRLVSFGKCIPRQLLNERYSVSNVVFADFSTHRLRDLIAKLRTLVKLE
;
A
#
# COMPACT_ATOMS: atom_id res chain seq x y z
N MET A 1 8.42 3.17 -8.18
CA MET A 1 7.15 3.87 -8.44
C MET A 1 5.95 2.97 -8.14
N ASP A 2 5.87 1.78 -8.73
CA ASP A 2 4.75 0.84 -8.52
C ASP A 2 4.51 0.49 -7.04
N THR A 3 5.58 0.16 -6.32
CA THR A 3 5.54 -0.09 -4.87
C THR A 3 5.07 1.14 -4.10
N LEU A 4 5.50 2.34 -4.50
CA LEU A 4 5.12 3.59 -3.81
C LEU A 4 3.62 3.86 -3.90
N VAL A 5 3.04 3.64 -5.08
CA VAL A 5 1.60 3.80 -5.30
C VAL A 5 0.82 2.72 -4.53
N LEU A 6 1.24 1.46 -4.60
CA LEU A 6 0.59 0.38 -3.86
C LEU A 6 0.62 0.62 -2.35
N LEU A 7 1.76 1.04 -1.83
CA LEU A 7 1.96 1.38 -0.43
C LEU A 7 1.01 2.48 0.04
N GLY A 8 0.88 3.55 -0.75
CA GLY A 8 -0.08 4.62 -0.45
C GLY A 8 -1.50 4.09 -0.31
N PHE A 9 -1.95 3.23 -1.22
CA PHE A 9 -3.28 2.62 -1.14
C PHE A 9 -3.45 1.65 0.04
N LEU A 10 -2.43 0.83 0.32
CA LEU A 10 -2.44 -0.09 1.46
C LEU A 10 -2.53 0.66 2.79
N ILE A 11 -1.77 1.74 2.92
CA ILE A 11 -1.76 2.56 4.14
C ILE A 11 -3.10 3.25 4.32
N ASP A 12 -3.65 3.83 3.25
CA ASP A 12 -4.99 4.41 3.30
C ASP A 12 -6.02 3.36 3.75
N GLU A 13 -6.01 2.16 3.15
CA GLU A 13 -6.93 1.08 3.53
C GLU A 13 -6.79 0.66 5.01
N VAL A 14 -5.55 0.53 5.49
CA VAL A 14 -5.28 0.17 6.90
C VAL A 14 -5.71 1.29 7.86
N CYS A 15 -5.45 2.55 7.51
CA CYS A 15 -5.80 3.71 8.33
C CYS A 15 -7.31 4.01 8.31
N ASP A 16 -7.99 3.76 7.19
CA ASP A 16 -9.43 3.95 7.02
C ASP A 16 -10.23 2.86 7.77
N SER A 17 -9.61 1.73 8.12
CA SER A 17 -10.26 0.59 8.77
C SER A 17 -9.39 -0.02 9.89
N PRO A 18 -9.05 0.76 10.94
CA PRO A 18 -8.11 0.34 11.96
C PRO A 18 -8.58 -0.88 12.77
N GLU A 19 -9.89 -1.06 12.93
CA GLU A 19 -10.45 -2.24 13.62
C GLU A 19 -10.25 -3.54 12.85
N ARG A 20 -10.25 -3.47 11.50
CA ARG A 20 -10.05 -4.62 10.62
C ARG A 20 -8.58 -5.03 10.50
N TYR A 21 -7.68 -4.07 10.66
CA TYR A 21 -6.25 -4.22 10.41
C TYR A 21 -5.40 -3.91 11.65
N SER A 22 -5.95 -4.18 12.84
CA SER A 22 -5.35 -3.80 14.13
C SER A 22 -3.95 -4.38 14.36
N GLY A 23 -3.66 -5.56 13.80
CA GLY A 23 -2.36 -6.23 13.92
C GLY A 23 -1.27 -5.53 13.11
N ILE A 24 -1.61 -5.06 11.91
CA ILE A 24 -0.66 -4.38 11.00
C ILE A 24 -0.75 -2.85 11.07
N LEU A 25 -1.67 -2.30 11.86
CA LEU A 25 -1.85 -0.84 12.01
C LEU A 25 -0.60 -0.16 12.57
N CYS A 26 0.17 -0.83 13.43
CA CYS A 26 1.43 -0.31 13.96
C CYS A 26 2.46 -0.05 12.85
N MET A 27 2.41 -0.82 11.75
CA MET A 27 3.31 -0.67 10.60
C MET A 27 3.04 0.59 9.77
N THR A 28 1.90 1.26 9.97
CA THR A 28 1.56 2.52 9.26
C THR A 28 1.95 3.79 10.02
N SER A 29 2.42 3.66 11.26
CA SER A 29 2.77 4.78 12.15
C SER A 29 3.83 5.71 11.55
N VAL A 30 4.91 5.13 11.01
CA VAL A 30 6.03 5.86 10.38
C VAL A 30 5.56 6.74 9.21
N TRP A 31 4.56 6.30 8.44
CA TRP A 31 3.98 7.11 7.35
C TRP A 31 3.12 8.27 7.85
N ARG A 32 2.38 8.05 8.95
CA ARG A 32 1.53 9.08 9.56
C ARG A 32 2.36 10.30 10.01
N GLU A 33 3.57 10.04 10.51
CA GLU A 33 4.47 11.04 11.08
C GLU A 33 5.34 11.76 10.03
N CYS A 34 5.53 11.16 8.84
CA CYS A 34 6.49 11.63 7.84
C CYS A 34 5.88 12.13 6.51
N ARG A 35 4.62 12.61 6.50
CA ARG A 35 3.94 13.05 5.26
C ARG A 35 4.64 14.17 4.48
N GLU A 36 5.43 15.02 5.13
CA GLU A 36 6.03 16.21 4.50
C GLU A 36 7.51 16.05 4.09
N GLY A 37 8.23 15.08 4.65
CA GLY A 37 9.69 14.94 4.46
C GLY A 37 10.14 13.60 3.86
N SER A 38 9.35 12.55 4.09
CA SER A 38 9.79 11.18 3.85
C SER A 38 8.67 10.50 3.09
N GLY A 39 8.70 10.62 1.76
CA GLY A 39 7.74 9.91 0.95
C GLY A 39 7.86 8.39 1.09
N PRO A 40 7.15 7.62 0.24
CA PRO A 40 7.12 6.16 0.23
C PRO A 40 8.50 5.50 0.03
N GLY A 41 9.57 6.26 -0.24
CA GLY A 41 10.95 5.77 -0.20
C GLY A 41 11.48 5.44 1.20
N THR A 42 10.72 5.75 2.25
CA THR A 42 11.06 5.47 3.67
C THR A 42 10.28 4.29 4.24
N LEU A 43 9.42 3.65 3.42
CA LEU A 43 8.77 2.41 3.82
C LEU A 43 9.71 1.25 3.66
N ASP A 44 10.27 0.84 4.78
CA ASP A 44 10.54 -0.57 4.98
C ASP A 44 9.20 -1.22 5.39
N MET A 45 8.41 -1.68 4.41
CA MET A 45 7.49 -2.76 4.73
C MET A 45 8.37 -3.97 5.01
N ASN A 46 8.73 -4.12 6.27
CA ASN A 46 9.35 -5.35 6.74
C ASN A 46 8.27 -6.43 6.68
N LEU A 47 8.17 -7.10 5.52
CA LEU A 47 7.22 -8.18 5.31
C LEU A 47 7.51 -9.34 6.28
N ASP A 48 8.77 -9.53 6.65
CA ASP A 48 9.17 -10.52 7.66
C ASP A 48 8.52 -10.20 9.03
N ALA A 49 8.33 -8.92 9.37
CA ALA A 49 7.63 -8.56 10.60
C ALA A 49 6.14 -8.97 10.59
N LEU A 50 5.54 -9.29 9.43
CA LEU A 50 4.18 -9.80 9.37
C LEU A 50 4.04 -11.18 10.01
N VAL A 51 5.10 -12.00 10.01
CA VAL A 51 5.04 -13.35 10.61
C VAL A 51 5.05 -13.29 12.14
N ASP A 52 5.63 -12.23 12.72
CA ASP A 52 5.66 -12.00 14.17
C ASP A 52 4.34 -11.40 14.69
N ILE A 53 3.46 -10.94 13.80
CA ILE A 53 2.18 -10.34 14.12
C ILE A 53 1.07 -11.42 14.02
N SER A 54 0.31 -11.59 15.11
CA SER A 54 -0.90 -12.44 15.08
C SER A 54 -1.85 -11.99 13.98
N ASP A 55 -2.18 -12.91 13.07
CA ASP A 55 -2.99 -12.67 11.86
C ASP A 55 -2.39 -11.62 10.89
N GLY A 56 -1.12 -11.25 11.02
CA GLY A 56 -0.48 -10.19 10.21
C GLY A 56 -0.54 -10.49 8.71
N VAL A 57 -0.16 -11.70 8.32
CA VAL A 57 -0.26 -12.21 6.94
C VAL A 57 -1.70 -12.17 6.41
N ALA A 58 -2.67 -12.57 7.23
CA ALA A 58 -4.08 -12.60 6.85
C ALA A 58 -4.65 -11.18 6.68
N GLN A 59 -4.34 -10.27 7.60
CA GLN A 59 -4.73 -8.86 7.53
C GLN A 59 -4.09 -8.16 6.34
N PHE A 60 -2.80 -8.41 6.07
CA PHE A 60 -2.10 -7.88 4.91
C PHE A 60 -2.72 -8.38 3.59
N CYS A 61 -3.01 -9.68 3.49
CA CYS A 61 -3.74 -10.23 2.34
C CYS A 61 -5.14 -9.64 2.19
N GLY A 62 -5.82 -9.36 3.30
CA GLY A 62 -7.11 -8.67 3.33
C GLY A 62 -7.01 -7.26 2.75
N ALA A 63 -6.01 -6.48 3.19
CA ALA A 63 -5.75 -5.14 2.70
C ALA A 63 -5.41 -5.14 1.20
N LEU A 64 -4.54 -6.05 0.74
CA LEU A 64 -4.24 -6.23 -0.69
C LEU A 64 -5.51 -6.50 -1.51
N SER A 65 -6.45 -7.28 -0.98
CA SER A 65 -7.72 -7.60 -1.66
C SER A 65 -8.66 -6.40 -1.72
N SER A 66 -8.76 -5.61 -0.65
CA SER A 66 -9.50 -4.36 -0.66
C SER A 66 -8.91 -3.35 -1.67
N VAL A 67 -7.58 -3.22 -1.71
CA VAL A 67 -6.91 -2.35 -2.68
C VAL A 67 -7.16 -2.82 -4.10
N GLU A 68 -7.01 -4.12 -4.38
CA GLU A 68 -7.29 -4.69 -5.69
C GLU A 68 -8.73 -4.43 -6.15
N HIS A 69 -9.70 -4.56 -5.24
CA HIS A 69 -11.10 -4.21 -5.52
C HIS A 69 -11.26 -2.71 -5.82
N ARG A 70 -10.57 -1.84 -5.05
CA ARG A 70 -10.55 -0.39 -5.30
C ARG A 70 -9.95 -0.05 -6.67
N LEU A 71 -8.99 -0.82 -7.17
CA LEU A 71 -8.43 -0.63 -8.51
C LEU A 71 -9.45 -0.81 -9.64
N VAL A 72 -10.56 -1.50 -9.40
CA VAL A 72 -11.64 -1.66 -10.40
C VAL A 72 -12.30 -0.32 -10.70
N SER A 73 -12.48 0.55 -9.70
CA SER A 73 -13.16 1.85 -9.90
C SER A 73 -12.34 2.84 -10.74
N PHE A 74 -11.01 2.68 -10.77
CA PHE A 74 -10.12 3.48 -11.61
C PHE A 74 -10.04 2.98 -13.06
N GLY A 75 -10.61 1.81 -13.38
CA GLY A 75 -10.55 1.24 -14.73
C GLY A 75 -9.12 0.87 -15.15
N LYS A 76 -8.59 1.49 -16.22
CA LYS A 76 -7.27 1.17 -16.80
C LYS A 76 -6.11 1.94 -16.17
N CYS A 77 -6.37 3.13 -15.63
CA CYS A 77 -5.33 3.98 -15.06
C CYS A 77 -5.83 4.80 -13.88
N ILE A 78 -4.92 5.08 -12.95
CA ILE A 78 -5.11 6.01 -11.85
C ILE A 78 -4.58 7.37 -12.33
N PRO A 79 -5.41 8.43 -12.30
CA PRO A 79 -4.98 9.75 -12.75
C PRO A 79 -3.80 10.28 -11.92
N ARG A 80 -2.80 10.84 -12.59
CA ARG A 80 -1.63 11.45 -11.92
C ARG A 80 -2.00 12.52 -10.90
N GLN A 81 -3.08 13.27 -11.17
CA GLN A 81 -3.52 14.35 -10.30
C GLN A 81 -3.93 13.79 -8.93
N LEU A 82 -4.72 12.72 -8.93
CA LEU A 82 -5.13 12.04 -7.71
C LEU A 82 -3.91 11.49 -6.95
N LEU A 83 -2.93 10.92 -7.66
CA LEU A 83 -1.72 10.40 -7.04
C LEU A 83 -0.85 11.50 -6.40
N ASN A 84 -0.63 12.61 -7.11
CA ASN A 84 0.17 13.72 -6.61
C ASN A 84 -0.52 14.50 -5.47
N GLU A 85 -1.86 14.60 -5.49
CA GLU A 85 -2.64 15.21 -4.41
C GLU A 85 -2.63 14.35 -3.14
N ARG A 86 -2.74 13.03 -3.31
CA ARG A 86 -2.95 12.08 -2.21
C ARG A 86 -1.64 11.58 -1.62
N TYR A 87 -0.63 11.40 -2.45
CA TYR A 87 0.69 10.90 -2.08
C TYR A 87 1.71 11.96 -2.49
N SER A 88 1.80 13.03 -1.70
CA SER A 88 2.83 14.06 -1.87
C SER A 88 4.17 13.48 -1.43
N VAL A 89 5.12 13.44 -2.35
CA VAL A 89 6.42 12.82 -2.14
C VAL A 89 7.49 13.75 -2.67
N SER A 90 8.41 14.16 -1.79
CA SER A 90 9.50 15.06 -2.18
C SER A 90 10.27 14.48 -3.38
N ASN A 91 10.46 15.30 -4.41
CA ASN A 91 11.14 14.97 -5.67
C ASN A 91 10.50 13.85 -6.52
N VAL A 92 9.24 13.50 -6.28
CA VAL A 92 8.51 12.54 -7.12
C VAL A 92 7.28 13.21 -7.71
N VAL A 93 7.16 13.13 -9.03
CA VAL A 93 5.95 13.51 -9.77
C VAL A 93 5.38 12.26 -10.40
N PHE A 94 4.18 11.88 -9.98
CA PHE A 94 3.48 10.75 -10.56
C PHE A 94 3.00 11.08 -11.97
N ALA A 95 3.09 10.08 -12.85
CA ALA A 95 2.38 10.04 -14.13
C ALA A 95 1.11 9.20 -13.98
N ASP A 96 0.26 9.17 -15.01
CA ASP A 96 -0.92 8.31 -15.00
C ASP A 96 -0.47 6.86 -14.83
N PHE A 97 -1.02 6.19 -13.83
CA PHE A 97 -0.48 4.93 -13.36
C PHE A 97 -1.36 3.76 -13.80
N SER A 98 -0.78 2.77 -14.47
CA SER A 98 -1.54 1.60 -14.93
C SER A 98 -2.03 0.74 -13.77
N THR A 99 -3.34 0.49 -13.71
CA THR A 99 -3.93 -0.41 -12.70
C THR A 99 -3.45 -1.86 -12.86
N HIS A 100 -3.08 -2.26 -14.09
CA HIS A 100 -2.51 -3.59 -14.36
C HIS A 100 -1.20 -3.81 -13.61
N ARG A 101 -0.30 -2.82 -13.59
CA ARG A 101 0.99 -2.92 -12.88
C ARG A 101 0.79 -3.14 -11.38
N LEU A 102 -0.20 -2.49 -10.78
CA LEU A 102 -0.52 -2.70 -9.37
C LEU A 102 -1.09 -4.09 -9.12
N ARG A 103 -1.98 -4.59 -9.99
CA ARG A 103 -2.51 -5.96 -9.86
C ARG A 103 -1.41 -7.01 -9.97
N ASP A 104 -0.48 -6.85 -10.90
CA ASP A 104 0.68 -7.75 -11.03
C ASP A 104 1.55 -7.72 -9.77
N LEU A 105 1.78 -6.53 -9.21
CA LEU A 105 2.55 -6.38 -7.97
C LEU A 105 1.82 -7.01 -6.77
N ILE A 106 0.50 -6.82 -6.66
CA ILE A 106 -0.34 -7.46 -5.62
C ILE A 106 -0.25 -8.98 -5.74
N ALA A 107 -0.35 -9.53 -6.95
CA ALA A 107 -0.21 -10.97 -7.18
C ALA A 107 1.15 -11.49 -6.71
N LYS A 108 2.24 -10.78 -7.06
CA LYS A 108 3.60 -11.13 -6.62
C LYS A 108 3.75 -11.10 -5.10
N LEU A 109 3.24 -10.05 -4.44
CA LEU A 109 3.29 -9.94 -2.99
C LEU A 109 2.51 -11.05 -2.29
N ARG A 110 1.33 -11.41 -2.81
CA ARG A 110 0.56 -12.56 -2.29
C ARG A 110 1.32 -13.87 -2.42
N THR A 111 2.11 -14.04 -3.48
CA THR A 111 2.94 -15.24 -3.63
C THR A 111 4.08 -15.24 -2.61
N LEU A 112 4.76 -14.11 -2.41
CA LEU A 112 5.87 -14.00 -1.45
C LEU A 112 5.40 -14.29 -0.02
N VAL A 113 4.34 -13.65 0.43
CA VAL A 113 3.83 -13.75 1.82
C VAL A 113 3.08 -15.07 2.08
N LYS A 114 2.86 -15.91 1.06
CA LYS A 114 2.29 -17.27 1.21
C LYS A 114 3.35 -18.39 1.09
N LEU A 115 4.56 -18.05 0.65
CA LEU A 115 5.66 -19.00 0.52
C LEU A 115 6.51 -19.08 1.80
N GLU A 116 6.21 -18.25 2.80
CA GLU A 116 6.72 -18.28 4.17
C GLU A 116 5.70 -18.91 5.11
#